data_AF-A0A7C8A7L5-F1
#
_entry.id   AF-A0A7C8A7L5-F1
#
_cell.length_a   1.000
_cell.length_b   1.000
_cell.length_c   1.000
_cell.angle_alpha   90.00
_cell.angle_beta   90.00
_cell.angle_gamma   90.00
#
_symmetry.space_group_name_H-M   'P 1'
#
loop_
_entity.id
_entity.type
_entity.pdbx_description
1 polymer ?
#
loop_
_entity_poly.entity_id
_entity_poly.type
_entity_poly.pdbx_seq_one_letter_code
_entity_poly.pdbx_strand_id
1 'polypeptide(L)'
;LANPDAFNEASKAFAKAVREDPFSGQIMPGLGTAALVALINSAGAFPAKNATQGVFEGWEKISGEKMAEIITQRGGQTTHKGCSGCIVNCSNVFVDEKGSYVTSSLEYETIWATGGMCGIDDLDTIARLDFLCDDIGLDTMNTGVAIAVAMDAGYKEFGDGQAAIQLLEEVAQGTQMGLLLGNGPAAVGKHFDHHRVPVVKNQSIAAYDPRAIQGYGVTYATSPQGADHTAGPVLAENLAAFGGQLDPLKSDGQMNVSRTNQIGVAMMDSLGLCILASTSLGQPEVFGTLLTMVNAKLGTQFGPNELAGLGIKTIHVEREFNRKAGLTNKDDRLPQFFKEEPLPPHNTVFNVQDHELDSTFVILGGVVYNAAL
;
A
#
# COMPACT_ATOMS: atom_id res chain seq x y z
N LEU A 1 0.03 0.22 32.62
CA LEU A 1 0.25 1.66 32.33
C LEU A 1 1.06 2.23 33.49
N ALA A 2 2.13 2.98 33.23
CA ALA A 2 2.96 3.58 34.27
C ALA A 2 2.33 4.85 34.88
N ASN A 3 1.65 5.66 34.06
CA ASN A 3 0.82 6.80 34.48
C ASN A 3 -0.55 6.72 33.78
N PRO A 4 -1.57 6.11 34.40
CA PRO A 4 -2.89 5.95 33.81
C PRO A 4 -3.60 7.26 33.45
N ASP A 5 -3.49 8.29 34.29
CA ASP A 5 -4.21 9.56 34.09
C ASP A 5 -3.65 10.32 32.88
N ALA A 6 -2.33 10.47 32.80
CA ALA A 6 -1.68 11.10 31.66
C ALA A 6 -1.94 10.33 30.35
N PHE A 7 -1.94 8.98 30.41
CA PHE A 7 -2.25 8.16 29.24
C PHE A 7 -3.71 8.38 28.78
N ASN A 8 -4.65 8.40 29.71
CA ASN A 8 -6.07 8.57 29.41
C ASN A 8 -6.39 9.97 28.85
N GLU A 9 -5.71 11.01 29.33
CA GLU A 9 -5.86 12.37 28.80
C GLU A 9 -5.28 12.47 27.39
N ALA A 10 -4.04 12.04 27.20
CA ALA A 10 -3.36 12.12 25.91
C ALA A 10 -4.04 11.24 24.84
N SER A 11 -4.50 10.04 25.20
CA SER A 11 -5.24 9.16 24.27
C SER A 11 -6.59 9.74 23.84
N LYS A 12 -7.29 10.49 24.70
CA LYS A 12 -8.50 11.22 24.31
C LYS A 12 -8.19 12.33 23.32
N ALA A 13 -7.12 13.08 23.55
CA ALA A 13 -6.69 14.15 22.65
C ALA A 13 -6.27 13.58 21.29
N PHE A 14 -5.47 12.52 21.27
CA PHE A 14 -5.08 11.81 20.05
C PHE A 14 -6.31 11.26 19.30
N ALA A 15 -7.22 10.57 20.00
CA ALA A 15 -8.43 10.04 19.38
C ALA A 15 -9.35 11.13 18.83
N LYS A 16 -9.38 12.31 19.46
CA LYS A 16 -10.11 13.47 18.94
C LYS A 16 -9.48 13.97 17.64
N ALA A 17 -8.16 14.14 17.61
CA ALA A 17 -7.44 14.57 16.41
C ALA A 17 -7.67 13.63 15.21
N VAL A 18 -7.62 12.31 15.44
CA VAL A 18 -7.92 11.30 14.39
C VAL A 18 -9.35 11.43 13.88
N ARG A 19 -10.34 11.68 14.75
CA ARG A 19 -11.74 11.84 14.30
C ARG A 19 -12.02 13.17 13.60
N GLU A 20 -11.25 14.21 13.91
CA GLU A 20 -11.40 15.54 13.30
C GLU A 20 -10.62 15.67 11.98
N ASP A 21 -9.63 14.80 11.74
CA ASP A 21 -8.93 14.70 10.47
C ASP A 21 -9.90 14.33 9.32
N PRO A 22 -10.00 15.12 8.24
CA PRO A 22 -10.96 14.86 7.16
C PRO A 22 -10.80 13.48 6.52
N PHE A 23 -9.56 13.01 6.36
CA PHE A 23 -9.31 11.73 5.70
C PHE A 23 -9.75 10.57 6.59
N SER A 24 -9.18 10.44 7.79
CA SER A 24 -9.47 9.31 8.69
C SER A 24 -10.84 9.41 9.38
N GLY A 25 -11.37 10.61 9.60
CA GLY A 25 -12.66 10.84 10.27
C GLY A 25 -13.88 10.91 9.35
N GLN A 26 -13.71 11.17 8.05
CA GLN A 26 -14.84 11.34 7.11
C GLN A 26 -14.74 10.45 5.87
N ILE A 27 -13.59 10.46 5.17
CA ILE A 27 -13.41 9.67 3.95
C ILE A 27 -13.33 8.17 4.26
N MET A 28 -12.48 7.77 5.21
CA MET A 28 -12.30 6.35 5.55
C MET A 28 -13.60 5.68 6.05
N PRO A 29 -14.43 6.26 6.93
CA PRO A 29 -15.71 5.65 7.30
C PRO A 29 -16.70 5.54 6.14
N GLY A 30 -16.69 6.47 5.18
CA GLY A 30 -17.67 6.52 4.11
C GLY A 30 -17.34 5.60 2.93
N LEU A 31 -16.07 5.54 2.54
CA LEU A 31 -15.60 4.91 1.31
C LEU A 31 -14.50 3.86 1.55
N GLY A 32 -13.96 3.76 2.77
CA GLY A 32 -12.77 2.98 3.04
C GLY A 32 -11.56 3.46 2.24
N THR A 33 -10.56 2.59 2.09
CA THR A 33 -9.38 2.91 1.27
C THR A 33 -9.72 3.01 -0.21
N ALA A 34 -10.82 2.38 -0.67
CA ALA A 34 -11.28 2.42 -2.07
C ALA A 34 -11.55 3.84 -2.59
N ALA A 35 -11.65 4.85 -1.70
CA ALA A 35 -11.60 6.27 -2.06
C ALA A 35 -10.40 6.65 -2.94
N LEU A 36 -9.31 5.89 -2.90
CA LEU A 36 -8.09 6.16 -3.66
C LEU A 36 -8.19 5.78 -5.15
N VAL A 37 -9.13 4.92 -5.56
CA VAL A 37 -9.26 4.51 -6.98
C VAL A 37 -9.37 5.72 -7.91
N ALA A 38 -10.34 6.59 -7.64
CA ALA A 38 -10.59 7.78 -8.46
C ALA A 38 -9.37 8.71 -8.49
N LEU A 39 -8.76 8.93 -7.32
CA LEU A 39 -7.65 9.86 -7.16
C LEU A 39 -6.40 9.38 -7.90
N ILE A 40 -6.00 8.13 -7.71
CA ILE A 40 -4.77 7.58 -8.29
C ILE A 40 -4.94 7.35 -9.80
N ASN A 41 -6.13 6.95 -10.24
CA ASN A 41 -6.45 6.87 -11.66
C ASN A 41 -6.39 8.25 -12.33
N SER A 42 -6.96 9.29 -11.70
CA SER A 42 -6.88 10.66 -12.20
C SER A 42 -5.45 11.21 -12.23
N ALA A 43 -4.58 10.76 -11.33
CA ALA A 43 -3.16 11.08 -11.34
C ALA A 43 -2.37 10.38 -12.47
N GLY A 44 -3.00 9.45 -13.21
CA GLY A 44 -2.32 8.63 -14.21
C GLY A 44 -1.35 7.63 -13.61
N ALA A 45 -1.58 7.24 -12.35
CA ALA A 45 -0.70 6.40 -11.56
C ALA A 45 -1.34 5.09 -11.09
N PHE A 46 -2.51 4.72 -11.62
CA PHE A 46 -3.22 3.48 -11.30
C PHE A 46 -2.80 2.39 -12.30
N PRO A 47 -1.87 1.47 -11.93
CA PRO A 47 -1.36 0.48 -12.87
C PRO A 47 -2.49 -0.42 -13.34
N ALA A 48 -2.71 -0.52 -14.64
CA ALA A 48 -3.75 -1.36 -15.22
C ALA A 48 -3.20 -2.32 -16.29
N LYS A 49 -3.86 -3.47 -16.43
CA LYS A 49 -3.51 -4.53 -17.39
C LYS A 49 -2.02 -4.88 -17.35
N ASN A 50 -1.59 -5.42 -16.20
CA ASN A 50 -0.19 -5.70 -15.85
C ASN A 50 0.74 -4.47 -15.99
N ALA A 51 0.30 -3.31 -15.50
CA ALA A 51 1.03 -2.04 -15.55
C ALA A 51 1.46 -1.64 -16.98
N THR A 52 0.62 -1.87 -17.99
CA THR A 52 0.84 -1.35 -19.35
C THR A 52 0.40 0.11 -19.50
N GLN A 53 -0.49 0.57 -18.62
CA GLN A 53 -1.07 1.91 -18.62
C GLN A 53 -1.35 2.38 -17.18
N GLY A 54 -1.29 3.69 -16.94
CA GLY A 54 -1.49 4.30 -15.61
C GLY A 54 -2.94 4.73 -15.34
N VAL A 55 -3.84 4.41 -16.26
CA VAL A 55 -5.27 4.71 -16.19
C VAL A 55 -6.03 3.46 -16.64
N PHE A 56 -7.04 3.05 -15.87
CA PHE A 56 -7.92 1.95 -16.22
C PHE A 56 -9.21 2.48 -16.85
N GLU A 57 -9.56 2.00 -18.05
CA GLU A 57 -10.87 2.26 -18.64
C GLU A 57 -11.92 1.45 -17.87
N GLY A 58 -12.97 2.10 -17.35
CA GLY A 58 -13.99 1.47 -16.50
C GLY A 58 -13.72 1.56 -15.00
N TRP A 59 -12.68 2.31 -14.56
CA TRP A 59 -12.37 2.54 -13.15
C TRP A 59 -13.56 3.07 -12.34
N GLU A 60 -14.48 3.81 -12.96
CA GLU A 60 -15.68 4.36 -12.32
C GLU A 60 -16.60 3.27 -11.77
N LYS A 61 -16.58 2.08 -12.38
CA LYS A 61 -17.39 0.93 -11.94
C LYS A 61 -16.83 0.26 -10.69
N ILE A 62 -15.54 0.45 -10.44
CA ILE A 62 -14.80 -0.15 -9.30
C ILE A 62 -14.32 0.90 -8.30
N SER A 63 -14.82 2.15 -8.39
CA SER A 63 -14.43 3.21 -7.48
C SER A 63 -15.03 3.02 -6.08
N GLY A 64 -14.43 3.66 -5.07
CA GLY A 64 -14.98 3.67 -3.71
C GLY A 64 -16.40 4.21 -3.65
N GLU A 65 -16.72 5.24 -4.44
CA GLU A 65 -18.08 5.80 -4.54
C GLU A 65 -19.06 4.78 -5.10
N LYS A 66 -18.68 4.06 -6.17
CA LYS A 66 -19.54 3.03 -6.76
C LYS A 66 -19.72 1.85 -5.81
N MET A 67 -18.66 1.44 -5.12
CA MET A 67 -18.73 0.41 -4.09
C MET A 67 -19.68 0.83 -2.96
N ALA A 68 -19.58 2.06 -2.45
CA ALA A 68 -20.47 2.56 -1.40
C ALA A 68 -21.93 2.64 -1.86
N GLU A 69 -22.19 3.04 -3.11
CA GLU A 69 -23.52 3.03 -3.73
C GLU A 69 -24.12 1.62 -3.73
N ILE A 70 -23.37 0.64 -4.24
CA ILE A 70 -23.79 -0.77 -4.32
C ILE A 70 -24.07 -1.34 -2.92
N ILE A 71 -23.14 -1.15 -1.99
CA ILE A 71 -23.26 -1.62 -0.61
C ILE A 71 -24.55 -1.06 0.02
N THR A 72 -24.78 0.25 -0.13
CA THR A 72 -25.97 0.92 0.43
C THR A 72 -27.26 0.38 -0.19
N GLN A 73 -27.30 0.23 -1.52
CA GLN A 73 -28.48 -0.26 -2.24
C GLN A 73 -28.83 -1.70 -1.86
N ARG A 74 -27.82 -2.54 -1.63
CA ARG A 74 -27.99 -3.98 -1.35
C ARG A 74 -28.08 -4.32 0.15
N GLY A 75 -27.99 -3.32 1.03
CA GLY A 75 -28.14 -3.49 2.48
C GLY A 75 -26.89 -3.95 3.22
N GLY A 76 -25.70 -3.74 2.65
CA GLY A 76 -24.41 -3.93 3.32
C GLY A 76 -24.05 -2.77 4.25
N GLN A 77 -22.78 -2.67 4.64
CA GLN A 77 -22.27 -1.61 5.51
C GLN A 77 -21.08 -0.91 4.87
N THR A 78 -21.17 0.40 4.64
CA THR A 78 -20.03 1.20 4.15
C THR A 78 -19.01 1.49 5.26
N THR A 79 -19.46 1.46 6.52
CA THR A 79 -18.62 1.59 7.72
C THR A 79 -18.77 0.38 8.61
N HIS A 80 -17.65 -0.24 8.95
CA HIS A 80 -17.58 -1.44 9.77
C HIS A 80 -16.35 -1.36 10.68
N LYS A 81 -16.53 -1.75 11.96
CA LYS A 81 -15.42 -1.82 12.91
C LYS A 81 -14.69 -3.16 12.73
N GLY A 82 -13.75 -3.20 11.80
CA GLY A 82 -12.91 -4.38 11.56
C GLY A 82 -11.87 -4.64 12.65
N CYS A 83 -11.23 -3.59 13.18
CA CYS A 83 -10.10 -3.72 14.12
C CYS A 83 -10.50 -3.45 15.58
N SER A 84 -9.81 -4.11 16.51
CA SER A 84 -10.00 -3.89 17.96
C SER A 84 -9.61 -2.47 18.36
N GLY A 85 -10.45 -1.82 19.17
CA GLY A 85 -10.21 -0.44 19.62
C GLY A 85 -10.22 0.64 18.53
N CYS A 86 -10.53 0.28 17.27
CA CYS A 86 -10.49 1.21 16.15
C CYS A 86 -11.50 2.35 16.29
N ILE A 87 -11.07 3.54 15.89
CA ILE A 87 -11.88 4.77 15.83
C ILE A 87 -12.03 5.32 14.41
N VAL A 88 -11.36 4.72 13.43
CA VAL A 88 -11.39 5.08 12.00
C VAL A 88 -12.52 4.35 11.27
N ASN A 89 -12.77 3.08 11.60
CA ASN A 89 -13.83 2.24 11.00
C ASN A 89 -13.83 2.25 9.46
N CYS A 90 -12.65 2.03 8.85
CA CYS A 90 -12.45 2.04 7.40
C CYS A 90 -12.99 0.80 6.65
N SER A 91 -13.22 -0.29 7.38
CA SER A 91 -13.69 -1.55 6.78
C SER A 91 -15.12 -1.38 6.28
N ASN A 92 -15.48 -2.15 5.26
CA ASN A 92 -16.82 -2.25 4.70
C ASN A 92 -17.34 -3.70 4.79
N VAL A 93 -18.61 -3.91 4.51
CA VAL A 93 -19.24 -5.22 4.34
C VAL A 93 -19.95 -5.21 2.99
N PHE A 94 -19.36 -5.91 2.02
CA PHE A 94 -19.89 -6.07 0.68
C PHE A 94 -20.84 -7.27 0.62
N VAL A 95 -21.98 -7.06 -0.06
CA VAL A 95 -23.06 -8.04 -0.15
C VAL A 95 -23.50 -8.22 -1.60
N ASP A 96 -23.99 -9.41 -1.91
CA ASP A 96 -24.55 -9.74 -3.23
C ASP A 96 -25.90 -9.04 -3.48
N GLU A 97 -26.46 -9.21 -4.67
CA GLU A 97 -27.76 -8.64 -5.05
C GLU A 97 -28.93 -9.06 -4.14
N LYS A 98 -28.79 -10.17 -3.39
CA LYS A 98 -29.78 -10.67 -2.43
C LYS A 98 -29.51 -10.17 -1.01
N GLY A 99 -28.48 -9.36 -0.79
CA GLY A 99 -28.05 -8.87 0.51
C GLY A 99 -27.28 -9.91 1.34
N SER A 100 -26.81 -10.99 0.71
CA SER A 100 -26.00 -12.02 1.38
C SER A 100 -24.55 -11.55 1.46
N TYR A 101 -23.90 -11.77 2.61
CA TYR A 101 -22.49 -11.48 2.81
C TYR A 101 -21.62 -12.15 1.73
N VAL A 102 -20.71 -11.37 1.14
CA VAL A 102 -19.67 -11.87 0.23
C VAL A 102 -18.30 -11.74 0.88
N THR A 103 -17.90 -10.50 1.20
CA THR A 103 -16.62 -10.18 1.83
C THR A 103 -16.74 -8.93 2.70
N SER A 104 -15.69 -8.64 3.47
CA SER A 104 -15.55 -7.42 4.26
C SER A 104 -14.15 -6.87 4.12
N SER A 105 -13.99 -5.56 4.35
CA SER A 105 -12.72 -4.88 4.11
C SER A 105 -12.28 -5.05 2.65
N LEU A 106 -13.20 -4.86 1.69
CA LEU A 106 -12.80 -4.79 0.29
C LEU A 106 -11.97 -3.52 0.09
N GLU A 107 -10.65 -3.67 0.17
CA GLU A 107 -9.69 -2.57 0.21
C GLU A 107 -9.25 -2.16 -1.22
N TYR A 108 -8.71 -0.95 -1.31
CA TYR A 108 -8.14 -0.36 -2.53
C TYR A 108 -7.16 -1.29 -3.27
N GLU A 109 -6.23 -1.89 -2.54
CA GLU A 109 -5.21 -2.76 -3.12
C GLU A 109 -5.81 -4.04 -3.71
N THR A 110 -6.82 -4.63 -3.09
CA THR A 110 -7.52 -5.78 -3.67
C THR A 110 -8.27 -5.38 -4.95
N ILE A 111 -8.99 -4.25 -4.91
CA ILE A 111 -9.71 -3.71 -6.07
C ILE A 111 -8.74 -3.46 -7.23
N TRP A 112 -7.57 -2.90 -6.95
CA TRP A 112 -6.53 -2.72 -7.95
C TRP A 112 -5.97 -4.05 -8.47
N ALA A 113 -5.51 -4.92 -7.58
CA ALA A 113 -4.76 -6.12 -7.96
C ALA A 113 -5.63 -7.12 -8.74
N THR A 114 -6.90 -7.27 -8.35
CA THR A 114 -7.84 -8.21 -8.97
C THR A 114 -8.77 -7.55 -9.99
N GLY A 115 -8.91 -6.22 -9.94
CA GLY A 115 -9.62 -5.41 -10.93
C GLY A 115 -8.67 -4.81 -11.95
N GLY A 116 -8.14 -3.62 -11.65
CA GLY A 116 -7.30 -2.82 -12.57
C GLY A 116 -6.16 -3.58 -13.24
N MET A 117 -5.37 -4.32 -12.47
CA MET A 117 -4.25 -5.12 -13.01
C MET A 117 -4.71 -6.24 -13.93
N CYS A 118 -5.84 -6.87 -13.64
CA CYS A 118 -6.43 -7.95 -14.44
C CYS A 118 -7.36 -7.43 -15.54
N GLY A 119 -7.64 -6.13 -15.59
CA GLY A 119 -8.58 -5.50 -16.52
C GLY A 119 -10.05 -5.81 -16.22
N ILE A 120 -10.40 -6.17 -14.98
CA ILE A 120 -11.76 -6.53 -14.54
C ILE A 120 -12.42 -5.28 -13.92
N ASP A 121 -13.61 -4.93 -14.40
CA ASP A 121 -14.37 -3.73 -13.97
C ASP A 121 -15.69 -4.06 -13.26
N ASP A 122 -15.80 -5.28 -12.71
CA ASP A 122 -16.99 -5.78 -12.02
C ASP A 122 -16.72 -6.01 -10.52
N LEU A 123 -17.38 -5.22 -9.66
CA LEU A 123 -17.19 -5.30 -8.20
C LEU A 123 -17.68 -6.61 -7.60
N ASP A 124 -18.67 -7.29 -8.19
CA ASP A 124 -19.13 -8.59 -7.71
C ASP A 124 -18.06 -9.67 -7.93
N THR A 125 -17.43 -9.68 -9.10
CA THR A 125 -16.26 -10.52 -9.40
C THR A 125 -15.10 -10.19 -8.46
N ILE A 126 -14.75 -8.92 -8.30
CA ILE A 126 -13.64 -8.48 -7.43
C ILE A 126 -13.90 -8.89 -5.97
N ALA A 127 -15.11 -8.70 -5.45
CA ALA A 127 -15.49 -9.12 -4.10
C ALA A 127 -15.41 -10.64 -3.92
N ARG A 128 -15.71 -11.41 -4.98
CA ARG A 128 -15.54 -12.86 -4.97
C ARG A 128 -14.06 -13.27 -4.95
N LEU A 129 -13.20 -12.57 -5.68
CA LEU A 129 -11.75 -12.81 -5.69
C LEU A 129 -11.13 -12.47 -4.32
N ASP A 130 -11.57 -11.38 -3.70
CA ASP A 130 -11.22 -11.00 -2.32
C ASP A 130 -11.61 -12.09 -1.32
N PHE A 131 -12.87 -12.55 -1.35
CA PHE A 131 -13.34 -13.67 -0.52
C PHE A 131 -12.48 -14.93 -0.69
N LEU A 132 -12.13 -15.29 -1.92
CA LEU A 132 -11.31 -16.48 -2.18
C LEU A 132 -9.90 -16.32 -1.62
N CYS A 133 -9.28 -15.15 -1.75
CA CYS A 133 -7.98 -14.89 -1.13
C CYS A 133 -8.05 -15.01 0.40
N ASP A 134 -9.07 -14.44 1.04
CA ASP A 134 -9.26 -14.52 2.48
C ASP A 134 -9.51 -15.95 2.97
N ASP A 135 -10.36 -16.72 2.28
CA ASP A 135 -10.71 -18.10 2.65
C ASP A 135 -9.54 -19.06 2.47
N ILE A 136 -8.74 -18.87 1.41
CA ILE A 136 -7.55 -19.69 1.13
C ILE A 136 -6.35 -19.26 2.00
N GLY A 137 -6.26 -17.98 2.36
CA GLY A 137 -5.14 -17.37 3.08
C GLY A 137 -4.03 -16.86 2.15
N LEU A 138 -4.40 -16.13 1.10
CA LEU A 138 -3.49 -15.54 0.11
C LEU A 138 -3.48 -14.01 0.20
N ASP A 139 -2.34 -13.41 -0.10
CA ASP A 139 -2.24 -11.97 -0.35
C ASP A 139 -2.91 -11.61 -1.69
N THR A 140 -3.93 -10.75 -1.66
CA THR A 140 -4.67 -10.31 -2.85
C THR A 140 -3.78 -9.58 -3.84
N MET A 141 -2.76 -8.86 -3.37
CA MET A 141 -1.85 -8.11 -4.23
C MET A 141 -0.97 -9.04 -5.05
N ASN A 142 -0.17 -9.89 -4.40
CA ASN A 142 0.68 -10.84 -5.12
C ASN A 142 -0.16 -11.77 -6.00
N THR A 143 -1.33 -12.20 -5.54
CA THR A 143 -2.18 -13.11 -6.31
C THR A 143 -2.79 -12.45 -7.53
N GLY A 144 -3.36 -11.25 -7.38
CA GLY A 144 -3.90 -10.48 -8.50
C GLY A 144 -2.84 -10.12 -9.53
N VAL A 145 -1.64 -9.71 -9.08
CA VAL A 145 -0.51 -9.44 -9.97
C VAL A 145 -0.02 -10.70 -10.67
N ALA A 146 0.01 -11.85 -9.99
CA ALA A 146 0.35 -13.14 -10.61
C ALA A 146 -0.64 -13.52 -11.72
N ILE A 147 -1.94 -13.32 -11.48
CA ILE A 147 -2.99 -13.52 -12.50
C ILE A 147 -2.79 -12.54 -13.67
N ALA A 148 -2.53 -11.26 -13.39
CA ALA A 148 -2.31 -10.25 -14.41
C ALA A 148 -1.08 -10.56 -15.29
N VAL A 149 0.02 -11.06 -14.71
CA VAL A 149 1.20 -11.51 -15.46
C VAL A 149 0.84 -12.71 -16.36
N ALA A 150 0.06 -13.67 -15.87
CA ALA A 150 -0.39 -14.80 -16.69
C ALA A 150 -1.32 -14.35 -17.83
N MET A 151 -2.19 -13.37 -17.59
CA MET A 151 -3.04 -12.77 -18.63
C MET A 151 -2.20 -12.03 -19.70
N ASP A 152 -1.22 -11.24 -19.27
CA ASP A 152 -0.31 -10.52 -20.18
C ASP A 152 0.55 -11.47 -21.02
N ALA A 153 0.91 -12.63 -20.46
CA ALA A 153 1.58 -13.72 -21.18
C ALA A 153 0.66 -14.49 -22.14
N GLY A 154 -0.63 -14.16 -22.20
CA GLY A 154 -1.62 -14.78 -23.10
C GLY A 154 -2.19 -16.10 -22.60
N TYR A 155 -2.00 -16.47 -21.33
CA TYR A 155 -2.61 -17.67 -20.75
C TYR A 155 -4.13 -17.53 -20.60
N LYS A 156 -4.60 -16.31 -20.31
CA LYS A 156 -6.01 -15.88 -20.23
C LYS A 156 -6.15 -14.47 -20.79
N GLU A 157 -7.37 -14.04 -21.10
CA GLU A 157 -7.63 -12.68 -21.59
C GLU A 157 -7.80 -11.70 -20.42
N PHE A 158 -7.26 -10.49 -20.55
CA PHE A 158 -7.57 -9.39 -19.63
C PHE A 158 -9.09 -9.13 -19.61
N GLY A 159 -9.64 -8.94 -18.41
CA GLY A 159 -11.07 -8.74 -18.19
C GLY A 159 -11.89 -10.01 -18.07
N ASP A 160 -11.30 -11.21 -18.27
CA ASP A 160 -11.98 -12.47 -18.01
C ASP A 160 -12.04 -12.76 -16.49
N GLY A 161 -13.05 -12.19 -15.84
CA GLY A 161 -13.30 -12.37 -14.41
C GLY A 161 -13.54 -13.81 -13.99
N GLN A 162 -14.17 -14.63 -14.84
CA GLN A 162 -14.42 -16.04 -14.54
C GLN A 162 -13.13 -16.85 -14.60
N ALA A 163 -12.24 -16.56 -15.55
CA ALA A 163 -10.92 -17.16 -15.58
C ALA A 163 -10.09 -16.77 -14.34
N ALA A 164 -10.16 -15.53 -13.87
CA ALA A 164 -9.47 -15.11 -12.65
C ALA A 164 -9.99 -15.89 -11.41
N ILE A 165 -11.30 -16.08 -11.29
CA ILE A 165 -11.92 -16.89 -10.22
C ILE A 165 -11.44 -18.35 -10.30
N GLN A 166 -11.48 -18.95 -11.49
CA GLN A 166 -11.03 -20.33 -11.69
C GLN A 166 -9.56 -20.50 -11.33
N LEU A 167 -8.70 -19.54 -11.67
CA LEU A 167 -7.29 -19.56 -11.33
C LEU A 167 -7.04 -19.56 -9.82
N LEU A 168 -7.82 -18.80 -9.04
CA LEU A 168 -7.77 -18.84 -7.58
C LEU A 168 -8.28 -20.18 -7.02
N GLU A 169 -9.39 -20.70 -7.55
CA GLU A 169 -9.90 -22.01 -7.16
C GLU A 169 -8.89 -23.14 -7.46
N GLU A 170 -8.12 -23.02 -8.53
CA GLU A 170 -7.01 -23.93 -8.85
C GLU A 170 -5.91 -23.91 -7.77
N VAL A 171 -5.65 -22.77 -7.13
CA VAL A 171 -4.72 -22.67 -5.98
C VAL A 171 -5.22 -23.54 -4.83
N ALA A 172 -6.49 -23.41 -4.46
CA ALA A 172 -7.10 -24.22 -3.40
C ALA A 172 -7.11 -25.73 -3.74
N GLN A 173 -7.29 -26.06 -5.01
CA GLN A 173 -7.25 -27.44 -5.50
C GLN A 173 -5.83 -28.01 -5.60
N GLY A 174 -4.80 -27.17 -5.56
CA GLY A 174 -3.41 -27.59 -5.69
C GLY A 174 -3.06 -28.12 -7.09
N THR A 175 -3.68 -27.59 -8.15
CA THR A 175 -3.29 -27.93 -9.53
C THR A 175 -1.87 -27.42 -9.81
N GLN A 176 -1.25 -27.83 -10.93
CA GLN A 176 0.08 -27.33 -11.29
C GLN A 176 0.07 -25.80 -11.50
N MET A 177 -0.97 -25.27 -12.16
CA MET A 177 -1.12 -23.82 -12.35
C MET A 177 -1.45 -23.11 -11.04
N GLY A 178 -2.29 -23.71 -10.19
CA GLY A 178 -2.60 -23.19 -8.86
C GLY A 178 -1.36 -23.10 -7.97
N LEU A 179 -0.51 -24.14 -7.95
CA LEU A 179 0.77 -24.11 -7.24
C LEU A 179 1.71 -23.05 -7.80
N LEU A 180 1.74 -22.86 -9.12
CA LEU A 180 2.54 -21.81 -9.75
C LEU A 180 2.08 -20.41 -9.31
N LEU A 181 0.76 -20.14 -9.37
CA LEU A 181 0.16 -18.89 -8.93
C LEU A 181 0.40 -18.64 -7.44
N GLY A 182 0.28 -19.67 -6.61
CA GLY A 182 0.56 -19.58 -5.16
C GLY A 182 2.02 -19.28 -4.82
N ASN A 183 2.96 -19.46 -5.77
CA ASN A 183 4.36 -19.02 -5.63
C ASN A 183 4.58 -17.56 -6.06
N GLY A 184 3.52 -16.85 -6.43
CA GLY A 184 3.52 -15.41 -6.68
C GLY A 184 4.01 -15.01 -8.08
N PRO A 185 3.97 -13.69 -8.35
CA PRO A 185 4.15 -13.15 -9.70
C PRO A 185 5.56 -13.37 -10.27
N ALA A 186 6.58 -13.40 -9.42
CA ALA A 186 7.95 -13.71 -9.86
C ALA A 186 8.06 -15.14 -10.43
N ALA A 187 7.40 -16.12 -9.80
CA ALA A 187 7.39 -17.50 -10.25
C ALA A 187 6.60 -17.66 -11.56
N VAL A 188 5.43 -17.02 -11.64
CA VAL A 188 4.60 -16.98 -12.85
C VAL A 188 5.35 -16.35 -14.01
N GLY A 189 5.94 -15.17 -13.81
CA GLY A 189 6.70 -14.47 -14.83
C GLY A 189 7.87 -15.30 -15.36
N LYS A 190 8.59 -15.99 -14.47
CA LYS A 190 9.66 -16.92 -14.87
C LYS A 190 9.14 -18.12 -15.67
N HIS A 191 7.97 -18.67 -15.31
CA HIS A 191 7.39 -19.81 -16.01
C HIS A 191 7.02 -19.46 -17.45
N PHE A 192 6.45 -18.27 -17.66
CA PHE A 192 6.03 -17.79 -18.98
C PHE A 192 7.14 -17.07 -19.76
N ASP A 193 8.34 -16.93 -19.20
CA ASP A 193 9.44 -16.12 -19.76
C ASP A 193 8.99 -14.67 -20.08
N HIS A 194 8.17 -14.10 -19.19
CA HIS A 194 7.55 -12.79 -19.40
C HIS A 194 8.46 -11.66 -18.92
N HIS A 195 8.63 -10.61 -19.73
CA HIS A 195 9.56 -9.52 -19.43
C HIS A 195 8.98 -8.46 -18.48
N ARG A 196 7.65 -8.37 -18.39
CA ARG A 196 6.93 -7.40 -17.54
C ARG A 196 6.40 -8.06 -16.27
N VAL A 197 7.26 -8.13 -15.25
CA VAL A 197 6.91 -8.73 -13.95
C VAL A 197 7.10 -7.65 -12.87
N PRO A 198 6.03 -7.01 -12.39
CA PRO A 198 6.12 -5.83 -11.52
C PRO A 198 6.38 -6.23 -10.06
N VAL A 199 7.61 -6.69 -9.77
CA VAL A 199 8.04 -7.17 -8.46
C VAL A 199 9.37 -6.56 -8.01
N VAL A 200 9.56 -6.39 -6.70
CA VAL A 200 10.88 -6.13 -6.08
C VAL A 200 11.07 -7.12 -4.95
N LYS A 201 12.26 -7.75 -4.88
CA LYS A 201 12.54 -8.84 -3.92
C LYS A 201 11.48 -9.97 -4.00
N ASN A 202 10.97 -10.24 -5.20
CA ASN A 202 9.87 -11.17 -5.52
C ASN A 202 8.47 -10.81 -4.98
N GLN A 203 8.30 -9.67 -4.31
CA GLN A 203 6.99 -9.17 -3.89
C GLN A 203 6.43 -8.20 -4.94
N SER A 204 5.15 -8.33 -5.28
CA SER A 204 4.46 -7.41 -6.20
C SER A 204 4.52 -5.98 -5.71
N ILE A 205 4.58 -5.02 -6.64
CA ILE A 205 4.26 -3.62 -6.33
C ILE A 205 2.84 -3.49 -5.79
N ALA A 206 2.52 -2.28 -5.34
CA ALA A 206 1.17 -1.88 -5.00
C ALA A 206 0.49 -1.06 -6.11
N ALA A 207 -0.72 -0.60 -5.82
CA ALA A 207 -1.60 0.17 -6.70
C ALA A 207 -1.13 1.60 -7.03
N TYR A 208 0.18 1.84 -7.08
CA TYR A 208 0.79 3.10 -7.45
C TYR A 208 1.94 2.85 -8.42
N ASP A 209 1.80 3.28 -9.67
CA ASP A 209 2.83 3.06 -10.68
C ASP A 209 4.03 3.97 -10.40
N PRO A 210 5.25 3.40 -10.21
CA PRO A 210 6.43 4.18 -9.86
C PRO A 210 6.89 5.12 -10.98
N ARG A 211 6.38 4.96 -12.21
CA ARG A 211 6.67 5.88 -13.32
C ARG A 211 5.88 7.19 -13.23
N ALA A 212 4.73 7.17 -12.55
CA ALA A 212 3.87 8.34 -12.35
C ALA A 212 3.98 8.94 -10.95
N ILE A 213 4.42 8.16 -9.95
CA ILE A 213 4.75 8.65 -8.61
C ILE A 213 6.11 8.07 -8.21
N GLN A 214 7.19 8.77 -8.55
CA GLN A 214 8.55 8.26 -8.40
C GLN A 214 8.96 7.96 -6.95
N GLY A 215 8.38 8.63 -5.97
CA GLY A 215 8.62 8.34 -4.55
C GLY A 215 8.23 6.91 -4.15
N TYR A 216 7.17 6.35 -4.74
CA TYR A 216 6.82 4.95 -4.51
C TYR A 216 7.84 3.99 -5.10
N GLY A 217 8.45 4.33 -6.24
CA GLY A 217 9.54 3.54 -6.80
C GLY A 217 10.76 3.48 -5.87
N VAL A 218 11.05 4.56 -5.13
CA VAL A 218 12.07 4.53 -4.07
C VAL A 218 11.66 3.63 -2.92
N THR A 219 10.44 3.75 -2.42
CA THR A 219 9.93 2.90 -1.33
C THR A 219 9.97 1.42 -1.73
N TYR A 220 9.44 1.06 -2.91
CA TYR A 220 9.44 -0.31 -3.40
C TYR A 220 10.85 -0.89 -3.54
N ALA A 221 11.78 -0.10 -4.06
CA ALA A 221 13.17 -0.51 -4.22
C ALA A 221 13.84 -0.72 -2.85
N THR A 222 13.69 0.23 -1.93
CA THR A 222 14.60 0.36 -0.78
C THR A 222 14.05 -0.17 0.54
N SER A 223 12.73 -0.39 0.62
CA SER A 223 12.09 -0.98 1.79
C SER A 223 12.72 -2.34 2.10
N PRO A 224 13.01 -2.63 3.38
CA PRO A 224 13.47 -3.95 3.80
C PRO A 224 12.45 -5.05 3.57
N GLN A 225 11.16 -4.71 3.50
CA GLN A 225 10.06 -5.67 3.44
C GLN A 225 9.79 -6.19 2.02
N GLY A 226 10.16 -5.45 0.98
CA GLY A 226 9.78 -5.71 -0.42
C GLY A 226 9.09 -4.50 -1.04
N ALA A 227 8.35 -4.70 -2.14
CA ALA A 227 7.62 -3.64 -2.81
C ALA A 227 6.33 -3.20 -2.06
N ASP A 228 6.46 -2.83 -0.79
CA ASP A 228 5.36 -2.41 0.07
C ASP A 228 5.20 -0.88 0.09
N HIS A 229 4.03 -0.40 -0.32
CA HIS A 229 3.70 1.02 -0.33
C HIS A 229 3.44 1.60 1.05
N THR A 230 2.97 0.77 2.00
CA THR A 230 2.67 1.19 3.37
C THR A 230 3.95 1.43 4.16
N ALA A 231 5.04 0.75 3.79
CA ALA A 231 6.35 0.94 4.40
C ALA A 231 6.86 2.38 4.28
N GLY A 232 6.38 3.17 3.30
CA GLY A 232 6.78 4.56 3.11
C GLY A 232 5.82 5.27 2.15
N PRO A 233 4.60 5.61 2.57
CA PRO A 233 3.62 6.27 1.72
C PRO A 233 4.08 7.68 1.39
N VAL A 234 3.86 8.14 0.17
CA VAL A 234 4.36 9.45 -0.31
C VAL A 234 3.28 10.32 -0.96
N LEU A 235 2.01 9.93 -0.84
CA LEU A 235 0.88 10.64 -1.47
C LEU A 235 0.74 12.07 -0.97
N ALA A 236 0.96 12.30 0.33
CA ALA A 236 0.78 13.60 0.96
C ALA A 236 1.68 14.67 0.35
N GLU A 237 2.92 14.30 -0.01
CA GLU A 237 3.92 15.20 -0.56
C GLU A 237 3.87 15.30 -2.09
N ASN A 238 3.35 14.26 -2.75
CA ASN A 238 3.38 14.12 -4.22
C ASN A 238 2.09 14.54 -4.93
N LEU A 239 0.94 14.52 -4.26
CA LEU A 239 -0.33 14.86 -4.88
C LEU A 239 -0.89 16.16 -4.31
N ALA A 240 -1.22 17.09 -5.21
CA ALA A 240 -1.83 18.37 -4.84
C ALA A 240 -3.15 18.22 -4.07
N ALA A 241 -3.89 17.11 -4.30
CA ALA A 241 -5.11 16.78 -3.56
C ALA A 241 -4.88 16.62 -2.04
N PHE A 242 -3.66 16.30 -1.61
CA PHE A 242 -3.25 16.23 -0.21
C PHE A 242 -2.40 17.43 0.24
N GLY A 243 -2.28 18.48 -0.59
CA GLY A 243 -1.41 19.63 -0.33
C GLY A 243 0.06 19.43 -0.72
N GLY A 244 0.37 18.35 -1.43
CA GLY A 244 1.71 18.04 -1.93
C GLY A 244 2.25 19.08 -2.90
N GLN A 245 3.57 19.26 -2.88
CA GLN A 245 4.29 20.25 -3.70
C GLN A 245 5.38 19.61 -4.57
N LEU A 246 5.71 18.34 -4.35
CA LEU A 246 6.66 17.63 -5.18
C LEU A 246 6.02 17.29 -6.53
N ASP A 247 6.82 17.37 -7.59
CA ASP A 247 6.42 16.89 -8.90
C ASP A 247 6.59 15.36 -8.92
N PRO A 248 5.48 14.59 -8.95
CA PRO A 248 5.55 13.13 -8.83
C PRO A 248 6.19 12.46 -10.05
N LEU A 249 6.27 13.18 -11.17
CA LEU A 249 6.84 12.71 -12.43
C LEU A 249 8.35 12.91 -12.50
N LYS A 250 8.98 13.55 -11.49
CA LYS A 250 10.42 13.81 -11.41
C LYS A 250 11.06 13.12 -10.21
N SER A 251 12.36 12.88 -10.30
CA SER A 251 13.15 12.24 -9.24
C SER A 251 13.48 13.18 -8.08
N ASP A 252 13.48 14.49 -8.32
CA ASP A 252 13.88 15.51 -7.35
C ASP A 252 13.09 15.40 -6.04
N GLY A 253 13.81 15.22 -4.93
CA GLY A 253 13.22 15.14 -3.58
C GLY A 253 12.57 13.78 -3.23
N GLN A 254 12.33 12.91 -4.20
CA GLN A 254 11.59 11.64 -4.01
C GLN A 254 12.30 10.68 -3.06
N MET A 255 13.63 10.62 -3.13
CA MET A 255 14.43 9.80 -2.22
C MET A 255 14.34 10.31 -0.77
N ASN A 256 14.32 11.63 -0.57
CA ASN A 256 14.26 12.21 0.78
C ASN A 256 12.89 11.96 1.42
N VAL A 257 11.80 12.20 0.69
CA VAL A 257 10.45 11.96 1.23
C VAL A 257 10.22 10.48 1.52
N SER A 258 10.60 9.58 0.60
CA SER A 258 10.47 8.14 0.82
C SER A 258 11.26 7.69 2.06
N ARG A 259 12.50 8.16 2.24
CA ARG A 259 13.31 7.85 3.43
C ARG A 259 12.65 8.33 4.72
N THR A 260 12.19 9.58 4.76
CA THR A 260 11.53 10.16 5.94
C THR A 260 10.29 9.37 6.31
N ASN A 261 9.47 9.03 5.32
CA ASN A 261 8.21 8.32 5.57
C ASN A 261 8.46 6.86 5.93
N GLN A 262 9.50 6.22 5.37
CA GLN A 262 9.95 4.90 5.82
C GLN A 262 10.35 4.88 7.30
N ILE A 263 11.13 5.88 7.74
CA ILE A 263 11.50 6.01 9.16
C ILE A 263 10.26 6.25 10.03
N GLY A 264 9.35 7.13 9.59
CA GLY A 264 8.12 7.44 10.30
C GLY A 264 7.21 6.22 10.47
N VAL A 265 6.99 5.45 9.41
CA VAL A 265 6.17 4.23 9.46
C VAL A 265 6.82 3.16 10.34
N ALA A 266 8.13 2.91 10.19
CA ALA A 266 8.83 1.94 11.03
C ALA A 266 8.73 2.29 12.53
N MET A 267 8.73 3.58 12.88
CA MET A 267 8.43 4.04 14.24
C MET A 267 6.98 3.71 14.63
N MET A 268 6.00 4.02 13.79
CA MET A 268 4.58 3.76 14.06
C MET A 268 4.27 2.27 14.24
N ASP A 269 4.83 1.41 13.38
CA ASP A 269 4.69 -0.05 13.46
C ASP A 269 5.28 -0.59 14.76
N SER A 270 6.42 -0.03 15.19
CA SER A 270 7.05 -0.37 16.48
C SER A 270 6.16 -0.02 17.69
N LEU A 271 5.22 0.92 17.53
CA LEU A 271 4.25 1.30 18.57
C LEU A 271 2.95 0.48 18.50
N GLY A 272 2.73 -0.28 17.42
CA GLY A 272 1.53 -1.07 17.18
C GLY A 272 0.28 -0.21 16.89
N LEU A 273 0.47 0.97 16.29
CA LEU A 273 -0.61 1.87 15.91
C LEU A 273 -0.87 1.78 14.40
N CYS A 274 -2.16 1.82 14.02
CA CYS A 274 -2.56 1.79 12.61
C CYS A 274 -2.05 3.04 11.87
N ILE A 275 -1.50 2.84 10.67
CA ILE A 275 -1.05 3.92 9.79
C ILE A 275 -2.17 4.90 9.44
N LEU A 276 -3.42 4.44 9.30
CA LEU A 276 -4.56 5.33 9.02
C LEU A 276 -4.93 6.21 10.21
N ALA A 277 -4.55 5.84 11.43
CA ALA A 277 -4.66 6.71 12.60
C ALA A 277 -3.48 7.68 12.72
N SER A 278 -2.46 7.55 11.85
CA SER A 278 -1.27 8.39 11.86
C SER A 278 -1.38 9.61 10.93
N THR A 279 -2.43 9.72 10.12
CA THR A 279 -2.62 10.82 9.16
C THR A 279 -2.67 12.20 9.82
N SER A 280 -3.13 12.27 11.07
CA SER A 280 -3.15 13.51 11.87
C SER A 280 -1.79 13.87 12.49
N LEU A 281 -0.77 12.99 12.44
CA LEU A 281 0.52 13.20 13.11
C LEU A 281 1.41 14.26 12.46
N GLY A 282 1.08 14.73 11.25
CA GLY A 282 1.78 15.87 10.64
C GLY A 282 1.65 17.15 11.47
N GLN A 283 0.69 17.22 12.40
CA GLN A 283 0.52 18.34 13.32
C GLN A 283 1.42 18.15 14.56
N PRO A 284 2.33 19.10 14.87
CA PRO A 284 3.27 18.97 16.00
C PRO A 284 2.58 18.74 17.35
N GLU A 285 1.41 19.34 17.57
CA GLU A 285 0.63 19.14 18.79
C GLU A 285 0.16 17.69 18.93
N VAL A 286 -0.33 17.08 17.84
CA VAL A 286 -0.80 15.70 17.82
C VAL A 286 0.36 14.74 18.02
N PHE A 287 1.52 14.99 17.41
CA PHE A 287 2.74 14.23 17.69
C PHE A 287 3.16 14.31 19.17
N GLY A 288 3.03 15.50 19.78
CA GLY A 288 3.21 15.69 21.22
C GLY A 288 2.30 14.79 22.05
N THR A 289 1.02 14.66 21.67
CA THR A 289 0.09 13.74 22.36
C THR A 289 0.51 12.28 22.26
N LEU A 290 1.00 11.84 21.09
CA LEU A 290 1.54 10.49 20.91
C LEU A 290 2.73 10.24 21.83
N LEU A 291 3.65 11.20 21.92
CA LEU A 291 4.81 11.10 22.80
C LEU A 291 4.41 10.98 24.27
N THR A 292 3.44 11.78 24.72
CA THR A 292 2.86 11.68 26.06
C THR A 292 2.23 10.31 26.31
N MET A 293 1.47 9.77 25.34
CA MET A 293 0.89 8.43 25.45
C MET A 293 1.97 7.34 25.63
N VAL A 294 3.02 7.37 24.82
CA VAL A 294 4.12 6.38 24.88
C VAL A 294 4.82 6.46 26.24
N ASN A 295 5.20 7.66 26.68
CA ASN A 295 5.87 7.87 27.96
C ASN A 295 4.99 7.46 29.15
N ALA A 296 3.70 7.82 29.14
CA ALA A 296 2.77 7.45 30.20
C ALA A 296 2.50 5.93 30.24
N LYS A 297 2.53 5.24 29.09
CA LYS A 297 2.38 3.79 29.02
C LYS A 297 3.60 3.06 29.56
N LEU A 298 4.79 3.45 29.12
CA LEU A 298 6.05 2.73 29.36
C LEU A 298 6.81 3.20 30.61
N GLY A 299 6.47 4.37 31.16
CA GLY A 299 7.25 4.98 32.24
C GLY A 299 8.58 5.56 31.76
N THR A 300 8.66 5.93 30.48
CA THR A 300 9.83 6.50 29.82
C THR A 300 9.77 8.02 29.79
N GLN A 301 10.85 8.65 29.31
CA GLN A 301 10.94 10.10 29.09
C GLN A 301 11.49 10.39 27.68
N PHE A 302 11.02 9.65 26.68
CA PHE A 302 11.41 9.90 25.30
C PHE A 302 11.05 11.33 24.90
N GLY A 303 11.99 12.00 24.26
CA GLY A 303 11.78 13.18 23.44
C GLY A 303 11.47 12.82 21.98
N PRO A 304 11.16 13.82 21.14
CA PRO A 304 10.83 13.62 19.72
C PRO A 304 11.89 12.83 18.94
N ASN A 305 13.17 13.15 19.15
CA ASN A 305 14.28 12.50 18.46
C ASN A 305 14.48 11.04 18.86
N GLU A 306 14.19 10.72 20.12
CA GLU A 306 14.32 9.35 20.63
C GLU A 306 13.21 8.44 20.08
N LEU A 307 12.00 8.98 19.94
CA LEU A 307 10.89 8.24 19.33
C LEU A 307 11.16 8.01 17.83
N ALA A 308 11.56 9.03 17.08
CA ALA A 308 11.98 8.88 15.68
C ALA A 308 13.18 7.94 15.50
N GLY A 309 14.08 7.90 16.50
CA GLY A 309 15.21 6.97 16.55
C GLY A 309 14.80 5.49 16.57
N LEU A 310 13.57 5.16 16.98
CA LEU A 310 13.04 3.79 16.87
C LEU A 310 12.95 3.35 15.41
N GLY A 311 12.37 4.18 14.53
CA GLY A 311 12.22 3.84 13.11
C GLY A 311 13.57 3.65 12.42
N ILE A 312 14.53 4.53 12.71
CA ILE A 312 15.92 4.41 12.24
C ILE A 312 16.54 3.07 12.66
N LYS A 313 16.41 2.74 13.95
CA LYS A 313 16.95 1.50 14.50
C LYS A 313 16.30 0.27 13.86
N THR A 314 14.97 0.30 13.69
CA THR A 314 14.20 -0.78 13.04
C THR A 314 14.70 -1.03 11.63
N ILE A 315 14.74 0.00 10.78
CA ILE A 315 15.23 -0.11 9.41
C ILE A 315 16.67 -0.64 9.36
N HIS A 316 17.55 -0.16 10.26
CA HIS A 316 18.92 -0.65 10.32
C HIS A 316 18.99 -2.16 10.63
N VAL A 317 18.21 -2.62 11.60
CA VAL A 317 18.15 -4.04 11.97
C VAL A 317 17.60 -4.90 10.84
N GLU A 318 16.52 -4.46 10.19
CA GLU A 318 15.90 -5.18 9.07
C GLU A 318 16.82 -5.26 7.85
N ARG A 319 17.49 -4.15 7.50
CA ARG A 319 18.47 -4.15 6.40
C ARG A 319 19.68 -5.03 6.70
N GLU A 320 20.15 -5.04 7.95
CA GLU A 320 21.22 -5.94 8.38
C GLU A 320 20.79 -7.41 8.34
N PHE A 321 19.53 -7.70 8.67
CA PHE A 321 18.95 -9.03 8.47
C PHE A 321 18.95 -9.42 6.99
N ASN A 322 18.45 -8.56 6.11
CA ASN A 322 18.44 -8.80 4.66
C ASN A 322 19.84 -9.04 4.10
N ARG A 323 20.82 -8.23 4.52
CA ARG A 323 22.23 -8.40 4.12
C ARG A 323 22.78 -9.76 4.56
N LYS A 324 22.45 -10.22 5.78
CA LYS A 324 22.84 -11.56 6.26
C LYS A 324 22.10 -12.68 5.51
N ALA A 325 20.89 -12.43 5.03
CA ALA A 325 20.13 -13.35 4.18
C ALA A 325 20.64 -13.38 2.72
N GLY A 326 21.57 -12.51 2.35
CA GLY A 326 22.23 -12.50 1.05
C GLY A 326 21.75 -11.41 0.09
N LEU A 327 20.82 -10.55 0.51
CA LEU A 327 20.40 -9.40 -0.28
C LEU A 327 21.52 -8.36 -0.35
N THR A 328 21.63 -7.75 -1.52
CA THR A 328 22.60 -6.70 -1.85
C THR A 328 21.87 -5.47 -2.36
N ASN A 329 22.61 -4.40 -2.64
CA ASN A 329 22.02 -3.22 -3.29
C ASN A 329 21.44 -3.53 -4.67
N LYS A 330 21.82 -4.63 -5.33
CA LYS A 330 21.21 -5.05 -6.60
C LYS A 330 19.76 -5.52 -6.45
N ASP A 331 19.36 -5.95 -5.25
CA ASP A 331 17.99 -6.34 -4.93
C ASP A 331 17.12 -5.11 -4.59
N ASP A 332 17.74 -3.95 -4.39
CA ASP A 332 17.08 -2.66 -4.19
C ASP A 332 16.87 -1.95 -5.55
N ARG A 333 16.30 -2.67 -6.54
CA ARG A 333 16.08 -2.19 -7.91
C ARG A 333 14.68 -2.54 -8.40
N LEU A 334 14.08 -1.63 -9.16
CA LEU A 334 12.86 -1.91 -9.91
C LEU A 334 13.16 -2.77 -11.15
N PRO A 335 12.20 -3.59 -11.61
CA PRO A 335 12.24 -4.27 -12.90
C PRO A 335 12.57 -3.32 -14.06
N GLN A 336 13.32 -3.84 -15.04
CA GLN A 336 13.87 -3.03 -16.13
C GLN A 336 12.79 -2.29 -16.94
N PHE A 337 11.62 -2.91 -17.14
CA PHE A 337 10.54 -2.28 -17.90
C PHE A 337 10.04 -0.96 -17.28
N PHE A 338 10.15 -0.77 -15.96
CA PHE A 338 9.81 0.53 -15.35
C PHE A 338 10.77 1.65 -15.75
N LYS A 339 12.00 1.32 -16.17
CA LYS A 339 13.02 2.26 -16.64
C LYS A 339 12.99 2.47 -18.16
N GLU A 340 12.28 1.61 -18.90
CA GLU A 340 12.33 1.57 -20.37
C GLU A 340 10.97 1.83 -21.03
N GLU A 341 9.88 1.34 -20.45
CA GLU A 341 8.53 1.42 -21.03
C GLU A 341 7.80 2.67 -20.49
N PRO A 342 7.56 3.70 -21.33
CA PRO A 342 6.82 4.89 -20.93
C PRO A 342 5.40 4.53 -20.51
N LEU A 343 4.87 5.19 -19.47
CA LEU A 343 3.52 4.96 -18.97
C LEU A 343 2.52 6.02 -19.48
N PRO A 344 1.56 5.68 -20.36
CA PRO A 344 0.45 6.58 -20.67
C PRO A 344 -0.38 6.90 -19.41
N PRO A 345 -0.88 8.13 -19.25
CA PRO A 345 -0.91 9.22 -20.24
C PRO A 345 0.32 10.15 -20.21
N HIS A 346 1.12 10.12 -19.14
CA HIS A 346 2.27 11.03 -18.96
C HIS A 346 3.46 10.66 -19.84
N ASN A 347 3.54 9.40 -20.27
CA ASN A 347 4.64 8.80 -21.02
C ASN A 347 5.99 8.98 -20.33
N THR A 348 6.01 8.82 -19.01
CA THR A 348 7.21 8.87 -18.16
C THR A 348 7.70 7.47 -17.83
N VAL A 349 8.98 7.37 -17.47
CA VAL A 349 9.62 6.18 -16.90
C VAL A 349 10.16 6.52 -15.51
N PHE A 350 10.53 5.51 -14.73
CA PHE A 350 11.16 5.71 -13.43
C PHE A 350 12.59 6.20 -13.59
N ASN A 351 12.89 7.39 -13.06
CA ASN A 351 14.13 8.11 -13.35
C ASN A 351 15.05 8.35 -12.15
N VAL A 352 14.70 7.86 -10.95
CA VAL A 352 15.62 7.90 -9.79
C VAL A 352 16.81 6.99 -10.07
N GLN A 353 18.02 7.52 -9.88
CA GLN A 353 19.25 6.82 -10.23
C GLN A 353 19.62 5.77 -9.18
N ASP A 354 20.28 4.70 -9.63
CA ASP A 354 20.72 3.60 -8.76
C ASP A 354 21.57 4.07 -7.57
N HIS A 355 22.44 5.07 -7.77
CA HIS A 355 23.26 5.62 -6.68
C HIS A 355 22.45 6.42 -5.65
N GLU A 356 21.31 7.01 -6.05
CA GLU A 356 20.38 7.66 -5.13
C GLU A 356 19.69 6.60 -4.27
N LEU A 357 19.19 5.52 -4.89
CA LEU A 357 18.60 4.38 -4.17
C LEU A 357 19.59 3.79 -3.16
N ASP A 358 20.83 3.57 -3.57
CA ASP A 358 21.90 3.05 -2.69
C ASP A 358 22.18 3.97 -1.51
N SER A 359 21.98 5.28 -1.67
CA SER A 359 22.21 6.29 -0.64
C SER A 359 21.03 6.51 0.32
N THR A 360 19.88 5.86 0.08
CA THR A 360 18.63 6.07 0.83
C THR A 360 18.82 5.90 2.34
N PHE A 361 19.70 5.00 2.78
CA PHE A 361 19.94 4.78 4.21
C PHE A 361 21.40 4.91 4.64
N VAL A 362 22.30 5.37 3.75
CA VAL A 362 23.75 5.47 4.05
C VAL A 362 24.06 6.43 5.21
N ILE A 363 23.24 7.47 5.39
CA ILE A 363 23.38 8.43 6.50
C ILE A 363 23.16 7.75 7.88
N LEU A 364 22.50 6.59 7.93
CA LEU A 364 22.30 5.83 9.17
C LEU A 364 23.55 5.05 9.60
N GLY A 365 24.54 4.85 8.70
CA GLY A 365 25.75 4.06 8.95
C GLY A 365 26.91 4.80 9.63
N GLY A 366 26.72 6.08 9.96
CA GLY A 366 27.75 6.95 10.56
C GLY A 366 27.13 7.99 11.49
N VAL A 367 26.38 7.54 12.50
CA VAL A 367 25.57 8.36 13.43
C VAL A 367 26.22 9.69 13.80
N VAL A 368 25.60 10.83 13.41
CA VAL A 368 25.26 11.95 14.32
C VAL A 368 23.98 12.62 13.79
N TYR A 369 23.00 12.72 14.69
CA TYR A 369 21.72 13.40 14.53
C TYR A 369 21.90 14.90 14.20
N ASN A 370 21.26 15.35 13.12
CA ASN A 370 20.77 16.71 12.96
C ASN A 370 19.74 16.72 11.83
N ALA A 371 18.47 16.54 12.18
CA ALA A 371 17.38 16.93 11.31
C ALA A 371 16.39 17.69 12.18
N ALA A 372 16.39 19.01 11.99
CA ALA A 372 15.23 19.82 12.33
C ALA A 372 14.05 19.22 11.54
N LEU A 373 13.09 18.66 12.26
CA LEU A 373 11.72 18.50 11.78
C LEU A 373 11.11 19.88 11.57
#